data_AF-A0A2T3N1Y6-F1
#
_entry.id   AF-A0A2T3N1Y6-F1
#
_cell.length_a   1.000
_cell.length_b   1.000
_cell.length_c   1.000
_cell.angle_alpha   90.00
_cell.angle_beta   90.00
_cell.angle_gamma   90.00
#
_symmetry.space_group_name_H-M   'P 1'
#
loop_
_entity.id
_entity.type
_entity.pdbx_description
1 polymer ?
#
loop_
_entity_poly.entity_id
_entity_poly.type
_entity_poly.pdbx_seq_one_letter_code
_entity_poly.pdbx_strand_id
1 'polypeptide(L)'
;MEYVILLAIAVAFLVFKDRPVMVLKFDNGELTHSKGSIPNGFLTGCKDIAHKQPFSGQVKVYKNRFTTKLVYSKSVPSKVKQRIHNIFPHSGSNKKQGRRA
;
A
#
# COMPACT_ATOMS: atom_id res chain seq x y z
N MET A 1 36.63 17.75 -0.71
CA MET A 1 35.37 17.88 -1.48
C MET A 1 34.80 16.51 -1.89
N GLU A 2 35.62 15.54 -2.30
CA GLU A 2 35.14 14.21 -2.73
C GLU A 2 34.34 13.44 -1.66
N TYR A 3 34.77 13.44 -0.40
CA TYR A 3 34.04 12.78 0.69
C TYR A 3 32.65 13.37 0.93
N VAL A 4 32.50 14.68 0.76
CA VAL A 4 31.21 15.38 0.92
C VAL A 4 30.25 14.97 -0.20
N ILE A 5 30.76 14.82 -1.43
CA ILE A 5 29.98 14.38 -2.60
C ILE A 5 29.54 12.92 -2.43
N LEU A 6 30.45 12.03 -1.99
CA LEU A 6 30.11 10.63 -1.71
C LEU A 6 29.06 10.50 -0.60
N LEU A 7 29.17 11.28 0.46
CA LEU A 7 28.23 11.27 1.58
C LEU A 7 26.85 11.82 1.13
N ALA A 8 26.83 12.86 0.30
CA ALA A 8 25.60 13.39 -0.29
C ALA A 8 24.88 12.35 -1.17
N ILE A 9 25.61 11.61 -2.00
CA ILE A 9 25.06 10.52 -2.84
C ILE A 9 24.51 9.40 -1.96
N ALA A 10 25.24 9.00 -0.91
CA ALA A 10 24.80 7.95 0.01
C ALA A 10 23.50 8.32 0.75
N VAL A 11 23.40 9.57 1.23
CA VAL A 11 22.19 10.08 1.89
C VAL A 11 21.03 10.16 0.90
N ALA A 12 21.26 10.63 -0.33
CA ALA A 12 20.24 10.65 -1.36
C ALA A 12 19.68 9.23 -1.61
N PHE A 13 20.54 8.23 -1.78
CA PHE A 13 20.11 6.84 -1.96
C PHE A 13 19.27 6.29 -0.81
N LEU A 14 19.57 6.67 0.44
CA LEU A 14 18.78 6.28 1.60
C LEU A 14 17.40 6.95 1.62
N VAL A 15 17.33 8.24 1.26
CA VAL A 15 16.08 9.01 1.22
C VAL A 15 15.17 8.56 0.06
N PHE A 16 15.75 8.26 -1.10
CA PHE A 16 15.00 7.81 -2.28
C PHE A 16 14.63 6.33 -2.28
N LYS A 17 15.03 5.56 -1.26
CA LYS A 17 14.70 4.14 -1.17
C LYS A 17 13.22 3.94 -0.87
N ASP A 18 12.42 3.90 -1.93
CA ASP A 18 10.97 3.72 -1.90
C ASP A 18 10.63 2.29 -1.40
N ARG A 19 10.25 2.16 -0.13
CA ARG A 19 9.99 0.88 0.56
C ARG A 19 8.49 0.71 0.90
N PRO A 20 7.61 0.46 -0.08
CA PRO A 20 6.22 0.15 0.22
C PRO A 20 6.11 -1.24 0.87
N VAL A 21 5.28 -1.35 1.91
CA VAL A 21 4.99 -2.62 2.59
C VAL A 21 4.04 -3.47 1.75
N MET A 22 3.16 -2.81 0.99
CA MET A 22 2.19 -3.46 0.14
C MET A 22 1.99 -2.70 -1.16
N VAL A 23 1.85 -3.43 -2.27
CA VAL A 23 1.60 -2.88 -3.58
C VAL A 23 0.57 -3.73 -4.30
N LEU A 24 -0.52 -3.09 -4.74
CA LEU A 24 -1.53 -3.67 -5.62
C LEU A 24 -1.56 -2.84 -6.91
N LYS A 25 -1.51 -3.50 -8.06
CA LYS A 25 -1.77 -2.88 -9.35
C LYS A 25 -3.05 -3.47 -9.94
N PHE A 26 -3.92 -2.59 -10.37
CA PHE A 26 -5.15 -2.90 -11.05
C PHE A 26 -5.09 -2.36 -12.47
N ASP A 27 -5.57 -3.15 -13.42
CA ASP A 27 -5.73 -2.74 -14.81
C ASP A 27 -7.13 -3.14 -15.27
N ASN A 28 -7.91 -2.17 -15.75
CA ASN A 28 -9.29 -2.36 -16.21
C ASN A 28 -10.20 -3.18 -15.28
N GLY A 29 -10.02 -3.08 -13.96
CA GLY A 29 -10.80 -3.85 -12.99
C GLY A 29 -10.22 -5.21 -12.60
N GLU A 30 -9.10 -5.63 -13.19
CA GLU A 30 -8.38 -6.86 -12.84
C GLU A 30 -7.12 -6.58 -12.03
N LEU A 31 -6.80 -7.49 -11.11
CA LEU A 31 -5.59 -7.41 -10.29
C LEU A 31 -4.40 -8.00 -11.07
N THR A 32 -3.55 -7.15 -11.65
CA THR A 32 -2.39 -7.57 -12.44
C THR A 32 -1.18 -7.91 -11.58
N HIS A 33 -1.01 -7.25 -10.44
CA HIS A 33 0.15 -7.46 -9.59
C HIS A 33 -0.17 -7.24 -8.11
N SER A 34 0.27 -8.16 -7.26
CA SER A 34 0.20 -8.02 -5.81
C SER A 34 1.57 -8.33 -5.20
N LYS A 35 2.04 -7.47 -4.29
CA LYS A 35 3.32 -7.63 -3.60
C LYS A 35 3.19 -7.20 -2.15
N GLY A 36 3.85 -7.95 -1.26
CA GLY A 36 3.81 -7.73 0.18
C GLY A 36 2.83 -8.67 0.88
N SER A 37 2.79 -8.59 2.22
CA SER A 37 1.83 -9.35 3.02
C SER A 37 0.48 -8.62 2.99
N ILE A 38 -0.45 -9.14 2.18
CA ILE A 38 -1.79 -8.57 2.01
C ILE A 38 -2.78 -9.43 2.80
N PRO A 39 -3.55 -8.86 3.74
CA PRO A 39 -4.63 -9.60 4.39
C PRO A 39 -5.67 -10.04 3.35
N ASN A 40 -6.08 -11.31 3.38
CA ASN A 40 -7.02 -11.88 2.41
C ASN A 40 -8.32 -11.07 2.30
N GLY A 41 -8.88 -10.61 3.43
CA GLY A 41 -10.09 -9.78 3.43
C GLY A 41 -9.92 -8.45 2.69
N PHE A 42 -8.73 -7.83 2.76
CA PHE A 42 -8.44 -6.60 2.02
C PHE A 42 -8.30 -6.86 0.52
N LEU A 43 -7.65 -7.97 0.14
CA LEU A 43 -7.47 -8.35 -1.25
C LEU A 43 -8.81 -8.65 -1.92
N THR A 44 -9.67 -9.45 -1.29
CA THR A 44 -11.01 -9.76 -1.79
C THR A 44 -11.86 -8.49 -1.90
N GLY A 45 -11.87 -7.65 -0.85
CA GLY A 45 -12.60 -6.38 -0.90
C GLY A 45 -12.12 -5.45 -2.03
N CYS A 46 -10.81 -5.40 -2.30
CA CYS A 46 -10.29 -4.63 -3.43
C CYS A 46 -10.73 -5.21 -4.79
N LYS A 47 -10.75 -6.54 -4.94
CA LYS A 47 -11.27 -7.20 -6.14
C LYS A 47 -12.75 -6.92 -6.34
N ASP A 48 -13.57 -6.99 -5.29
CA ASP A 48 -15.00 -6.69 -5.36
C ASP A 48 -15.26 -5.24 -5.78
N ILE A 49 -14.46 -4.29 -5.28
CA ILE A 49 -14.53 -2.89 -5.70
C ILE A 49 -14.14 -2.75 -7.18
N ALA A 50 -13.08 -3.43 -7.61
CA ALA A 50 -12.60 -3.40 -8.99
C ALA A 50 -13.60 -4.03 -9.97
N HIS A 51 -14.31 -5.09 -9.57
CA HIS A 51 -15.41 -5.67 -10.35
C HIS A 51 -16.63 -4.75 -10.45
N LYS A 52 -17.01 -4.08 -9.35
CA LYS A 52 -18.17 -3.16 -9.35
C LYS A 52 -17.88 -1.84 -10.09
N GLN A 53 -16.64 -1.39 -10.04
CA GLN A 53 -16.18 -0.16 -10.68
C GLN A 53 -14.80 -0.43 -11.29
N PRO A 54 -14.72 -0.78 -12.58
CA PRO A 54 -13.44 -1.04 -13.22
C PRO A 54 -12.59 0.24 -13.17
N PHE A 55 -11.39 0.12 -12.62
CA PHE A 55 -10.42 1.20 -12.57
C PHE A 55 -9.03 0.67 -12.89
N SER A 56 -8.20 1.53 -13.46
CA SER A 56 -6.77 1.27 -13.68
C SER A 56 -5.97 2.12 -12.70
N GLY A 57 -4.99 1.52 -12.03
CA GLY A 57 -4.16 2.24 -11.09
C GLY A 57 -3.37 1.39 -10.12
N GLN A 58 -2.58 2.07 -9.31
CA GLN A 58 -1.74 1.45 -8.30
C GLN A 58 -2.13 1.93 -6.91
N VAL A 59 -2.22 0.98 -5.98
CA VAL A 59 -2.41 1.23 -4.55
C VAL A 59 -1.14 0.77 -3.84
N LYS A 60 -0.43 1.71 -3.23
CA LYS A 60 0.75 1.45 -2.39
C LYS A 60 0.40 1.72 -0.93
N VAL A 61 0.89 0.87 -0.04
CA VAL A 61 0.75 1.06 1.41
C VAL A 61 2.13 1.22 2.01
N TYR A 62 2.30 2.34 2.72
CA TYR A 62 3.50 2.66 3.47
C TYR A 62 3.20 2.56 4.96
N LYS A 63 4.02 1.83 5.69
CA LYS A 63 3.92 1.73 7.15
C LYS A 63 5.09 2.50 7.76
N ASN A 64 4.78 3.55 8.49
CA ASN A 64 5.72 4.22 9.39
C ASN A 64 5.50 3.70 10.82
N ARG A 65 6.43 4.00 11.73
CA ARG A 65 6.35 3.62 13.15
C ARG A 65 5.03 3.99 13.81
N PHE A 66 4.42 5.10 13.38
CA PHE A 66 3.21 5.66 13.98
C PHE A 66 1.97 5.58 13.08
N THR A 67 2.14 5.53 11.75
CA THR A 67 1.02 5.70 10.81
C THR A 67 1.14 4.78 9.60
N THR A 68 0.01 4.27 9.14
CA THR A 68 -0.08 3.56 7.86
C THR A 68 -0.73 4.48 6.84
N LYS A 69 -0.04 4.76 5.74
CA LYS A 69 -0.50 5.65 4.66
C LYS A 69 -0.81 4.83 3.41
N LEU A 70 -2.02 5.00 2.87
CA LEU A 70 -2.37 4.54 1.54
C LEU A 70 -2.06 5.65 0.52
N VAL A 71 -1.37 5.28 -0.55
CA VAL A 71 -1.02 6.16 -1.66
C VAL A 71 -1.58 5.54 -2.94
N TYR A 72 -2.30 6.34 -3.71
CA TYR A 72 -3.01 5.92 -4.90
C TYR A 72 -2.42 6.61 -6.13
N SER A 73 -2.46 5.95 -7.30
CA SER A 73 -2.18 6.62 -8.57
C SER A 73 -3.25 7.67 -8.88
N LYS A 74 -2.87 8.65 -9.72
CA LYS A 74 -3.78 9.73 -10.15
C LYS A 74 -4.99 9.20 -10.93
N SER A 75 -4.85 8.05 -11.59
CA SER A 75 -5.89 7.38 -12.37
C SER A 75 -7.03 6.80 -11.53
N VAL A 76 -6.84 6.60 -10.21
CA VAL A 76 -7.89 6.04 -9.36
C VAL A 76 -8.96 7.11 -9.06
N PRO A 77 -10.26 6.84 -9.31
CA PRO A 77 -11.34 7.77 -8.96
C PRO A 77 -11.44 7.99 -7.44
N SER A 78 -11.86 9.19 -7.02
CA SER A 78 -11.98 9.55 -5.58
C SER A 78 -12.92 8.62 -4.81
N LYS A 79 -14.05 8.23 -5.41
CA LYS A 79 -15.01 7.27 -4.83
C LYS A 79 -14.36 5.91 -4.56
N VAL A 80 -13.52 5.42 -5.48
CA VAL A 80 -12.78 4.17 -5.33
C VAL A 80 -11.72 4.30 -4.23
N LYS A 81 -11.00 5.43 -4.15
CA LYS A 81 -10.03 5.69 -3.07
C LYS A 81 -10.70 5.59 -1.69
N GLN A 82 -11.86 6.22 -1.52
CA GLN A 82 -12.60 6.18 -0.26
C GLN A 82 -13.05 4.76 0.10
N ARG A 83 -13.57 4.00 -0.89
CA ARG A 83 -13.98 2.61 -0.66
C ARG A 83 -12.81 1.72 -0.24
N ILE A 84 -11.67 1.85 -0.92
CA ILE A 84 -10.43 1.12 -0.59
C ILE A 84 -9.94 1.53 0.81
N HIS A 85 -10.05 2.81 1.18
CA HIS A 85 -9.72 3.28 2.52
C HIS A 85 -10.61 2.63 3.58
N ASN A 86 -11.92 2.58 3.36
CA ASN A 86 -12.88 2.01 4.32
C ASN A 86 -12.68 0.51 4.57
N ILE A 87 -12.27 -0.26 3.55
CA ILE A 87 -11.99 -1.70 3.71
C ILE A 87 -10.58 -1.96 4.26
N PHE A 88 -9.74 -0.93 4.37
CA PHE A 88 -8.36 -1.11 4.80
C PHE A 88 -8.31 -1.55 6.27
N PRO A 89 -7.58 -2.63 6.61
CA PRO A 89 -7.44 -3.07 7.99
C PRO A 89 -6.54 -2.08 8.75
N HIS A 90 -7.15 -1.05 9.35
CA HIS A 90 -6.46 -0.05 10.16
C HIS A 90 -5.85 -0.64 11.44
N SER A 91 -6.43 -1.73 11.96
CA SER A 91 -5.77 -2.55 12.97
C SER A 91 -4.79 -3.50 12.27
N GLY A 92 -3.52 -3.11 12.25
CA GLY A 92 -2.45 -4.09 12.03
C GLY A 92 -2.68 -5.29 12.95
N SER A 93 -2.36 -6.48 12.46
CA SER A 93 -2.45 -7.80 13.08
C SER A 93 -1.65 -7.95 14.39
N ASN A 94 -1.81 -7.03 15.34
CA ASN A 94 -1.12 -7.00 16.62
C ASN A 94 -2.02 -7.44 17.78
N LYS A 95 -3.19 -8.02 17.50
CA LYS A 95 -3.86 -8.84 18.50
C LYS A 95 -3.09 -10.16 18.59
N LYS A 96 -2.08 -10.21 19.46
CA LYS A 96 -1.80 -11.43 20.22
C LYS A 96 -3.12 -11.76 20.94
N GLN A 97 -3.99 -12.49 20.28
CA GLN A 97 -5.21 -13.01 20.88
C GLN A 97 -4.71 -14.02 21.90
N GLY A 98 -4.54 -13.57 23.15
CA GLY A 98 -4.32 -14.46 24.26
C GLY A 98 -5.44 -15.48 24.24
N ARG A 99 -5.08 -16.75 24.03
CA ARG A 99 -5.95 -17.89 24.31
C ARG A 99 -6.48 -17.67 25.72
N ARG A 100 -7.77 -17.37 25.84
CA ARG A 100 -8.46 -17.56 27.12
C ARG A 100 -8.57 -19.07 27.28
N ALA A 101 -7.89 -19.57 28.31
CA ALA A 101 -7.93 -20.95 28.76
C ALA A 101 -9.33 -21.32 29.24
#